data_AF-A0A812JBF9-F1
#
_entry.id   AF-A0A812JBF9-F1
#
_cell.length_a   1.000
_cell.length_b   1.000
_cell.length_c   1.000
_cell.angle_alpha   90.00
_cell.angle_beta   90.00
_cell.angle_gamma   90.00
#
_symmetry.space_group_name_H-M   'P 1'
#
loop_
_entity.id
_entity.type
_entity.pdbx_description
1 polymer ?
#
loop_
_entity_poly.entity_id
_entity_poly.type
_entity_poly.pdbx_seq_one_letter_code
_entity_poly.pdbx_strand_id
1 'polypeptide(L)'
;MRPEPVAADGPQTSTAPDWRLMPTATRSEWARALRLLRTLEQQRLEKTWLSLEPTSKLIQGRLQPDICAHQTRLATSAEASSGSRPLVCARDQNEAPRRAFFHLAAGLSGQRWRRALVLLVRRPRPDNDEETNLVDAVKTSKSKSTIIGAPGEVEATVVPYEKCRWDFFLSHKQSNAQDAVQNLRLAIGEKFMGASFWLDIEQDPTVRGMCYGVCHSRNVLVFLTEGISESKFCQMEMRWAIAAKRNIILVMETDDRHGKPNMKELINKCPEDVRHLFEEIPIIPWFRDPEFRSVSVDKIVRNIAKDPRKMDADKKKSKPLVYGNGDSEEGAEVFDQAFVKFTAACGVALPGAGRRTKCWAVAVRVILLTCGMMCCSRLATPEGPGFLDYLTIVQIVAAHPMIFFLLHVVLVILQSPLVADLLENHIDVASEGKKLRFKTKLLTALVFLLTTTLSLWGWVGYLPGFFSAYYLTAAEDGNPVPDAL
;
A
#
# COMPACT_ATOMS: atom_id res chain seq x y z
N MET A 1 18.95 -49.06 81.65
CA MET A 1 18.55 -47.67 81.39
C MET A 1 18.79 -47.41 79.90
N ARG A 2 17.72 -47.26 79.10
CA ARG A 2 17.78 -46.86 77.68
C ARG A 2 17.64 -45.34 77.61
N PRO A 3 18.35 -44.63 76.71
CA PRO A 3 18.11 -43.22 76.50
C PRO A 3 16.89 -43.01 75.59
N GLU A 4 16.09 -41.99 75.91
CA GLU A 4 14.96 -41.51 75.11
C GLU A 4 15.43 -40.80 73.83
N PRO A 5 14.62 -40.81 72.74
CA PRO A 5 14.92 -40.06 71.53
C PRO A 5 14.48 -38.60 71.66
N VAL A 6 15.39 -37.70 71.29
CA VAL A 6 15.17 -36.25 71.18
C VAL A 6 14.37 -35.97 69.90
N ALA A 7 13.25 -35.27 70.03
CA ALA A 7 12.43 -34.79 68.92
C ALA A 7 13.14 -33.62 68.21
N ALA A 8 13.31 -33.74 66.90
CA ALA A 8 13.80 -32.67 66.04
C ALA A 8 12.61 -31.97 65.37
N ASP A 9 12.34 -30.73 65.80
CA ASP A 9 11.42 -29.82 65.10
C ASP A 9 12.10 -29.28 63.84
N GLY A 10 11.65 -29.75 62.67
CA GLY A 10 12.02 -29.19 61.38
C GLY A 10 11.13 -28.00 60.99
N PRO A 11 11.65 -27.00 60.26
CA PRO A 11 10.87 -25.84 59.84
C PRO A 11 9.84 -26.21 58.77
N GLN A 12 8.59 -25.79 58.99
CA GLN A 12 7.48 -25.97 58.05
C GLN A 12 7.75 -25.22 56.74
N THR A 13 7.87 -25.96 55.64
CA THR A 13 7.89 -25.42 54.29
C THR A 13 6.53 -24.81 53.96
N SER A 14 6.53 -23.52 53.60
CA SER A 14 5.40 -22.76 53.08
C SER A 14 4.78 -23.46 51.86
N THR A 15 3.55 -23.91 51.99
CA THR A 15 2.74 -24.40 50.87
C THR A 15 2.18 -23.21 50.09
N ALA A 16 2.21 -23.32 48.75
CA ALA A 16 1.62 -22.34 47.83
C ALA A 16 0.13 -22.10 48.16
N PRO A 17 -0.39 -20.86 47.98
CA PRO A 17 -1.74 -20.53 48.38
C PRO A 17 -2.78 -21.31 47.57
N ASP A 18 -3.62 -22.07 48.28
CA ASP A 18 -4.77 -22.76 47.70
C ASP A 18 -5.82 -21.72 47.25
N TRP A 19 -5.93 -21.53 45.93
CA TRP A 19 -6.89 -20.63 45.28
C TRP A 19 -8.36 -20.94 45.63
N ARG A 20 -8.64 -22.12 46.22
CA ARG A 20 -9.96 -22.47 46.74
C ARG A 20 -10.33 -21.69 47.98
N LEU A 21 -9.35 -21.15 48.73
CA LEU A 21 -9.53 -20.40 49.97
C LEU A 21 -9.62 -18.88 49.80
N MET A 22 -9.66 -18.36 48.57
CA MET A 22 -9.93 -16.92 48.38
C MET A 22 -11.31 -16.54 48.94
N PRO A 23 -11.42 -15.45 49.74
CA PRO A 23 -12.69 -14.98 50.28
C PRO A 23 -13.72 -14.81 49.16
N THR A 24 -14.94 -15.30 49.36
CA THR A 24 -16.05 -15.22 48.38
C THR A 24 -16.33 -13.79 47.89
N ALA A 25 -15.95 -12.78 48.69
CA ALA A 25 -16.02 -11.36 48.32
C ALA A 25 -15.23 -11.04 47.04
N THR A 26 -14.00 -11.53 46.88
CA THR A 26 -13.14 -11.19 45.73
C THR A 26 -13.55 -11.91 44.44
N ARG A 27 -14.11 -13.13 44.52
CA ARG A 27 -14.67 -13.83 43.35
C ARG A 27 -15.87 -13.07 42.76
N SER A 28 -16.70 -12.48 43.62
CA SER A 28 -17.87 -11.70 43.19
C SER A 28 -17.49 -10.39 42.50
N GLU A 29 -16.35 -9.80 42.91
CA GLU A 29 -15.80 -8.57 42.34
C GLU A 29 -15.14 -8.83 40.99
N TRP A 30 -14.37 -9.91 40.86
CA TRP A 30 -13.82 -10.35 39.59
C TRP A 30 -14.91 -10.72 38.57
N ALA A 31 -15.97 -11.40 38.99
CA ALA A 31 -17.12 -11.68 38.14
C ALA A 31 -17.89 -10.40 37.74
N ARG A 32 -17.88 -9.35 38.57
CA ARG A 32 -18.43 -8.02 38.20
C ARG A 32 -17.53 -7.30 37.20
N ALA A 33 -16.21 -7.32 37.39
CA ALA A 33 -15.25 -6.72 36.46
C ALA A 33 -15.30 -7.36 35.06
N LEU A 34 -15.40 -8.69 34.97
CA LEU A 34 -15.52 -9.40 33.70
C LEU A 34 -16.86 -9.12 32.97
N ARG A 35 -17.95 -8.94 33.72
CA ARG A 35 -19.25 -8.53 33.15
C ARG A 35 -19.20 -7.10 32.61
N LEU A 36 -18.55 -6.19 33.32
CA LEU A 36 -18.31 -4.81 32.87
C LEU A 36 -17.46 -4.76 31.59
N LEU A 37 -16.40 -5.56 31.51
CA LEU A 37 -15.56 -5.63 30.31
C LEU A 37 -16.34 -6.12 29.08
N ARG A 38 -17.18 -7.16 29.21
CA ARG A 38 -18.05 -7.62 28.11
C ARG A 38 -19.08 -6.59 27.66
N THR A 39 -19.68 -5.85 28.60
CA THR A 39 -20.67 -4.81 28.26
C THR A 39 -20.02 -3.64 27.54
N LEU A 40 -18.80 -3.24 27.95
CA LEU A 40 -18.03 -2.22 27.25
C LEU A 40 -17.61 -2.65 25.83
N GLU A 41 -17.29 -3.93 25.64
CA GLU A 41 -16.96 -4.49 24.33
C GLU A 41 -18.18 -4.55 23.41
N GLN A 42 -19.35 -4.97 23.91
CA GLN A 42 -20.62 -4.92 23.16
C GLN A 42 -20.99 -3.49 22.77
N GLN A 43 -20.89 -2.52 23.69
CA GLN A 43 -21.16 -1.11 23.38
C GLN A 43 -20.19 -0.55 22.33
N ARG A 44 -18.93 -1.00 22.33
CA ARG A 44 -17.95 -0.62 21.30
C ARG A 44 -18.34 -1.18 19.93
N LEU A 45 -18.79 -2.44 19.87
CA LEU A 45 -19.24 -3.09 18.64
C LEU A 45 -20.53 -2.44 18.10
N GLU A 46 -21.51 -2.15 18.95
CA GLU A 46 -22.75 -1.44 18.55
C GLU A 46 -22.46 -0.02 18.03
N LYS A 47 -21.57 0.74 18.68
CA LYS A 47 -21.16 2.06 18.17
C LYS A 47 -20.45 1.96 16.81
N THR A 48 -19.68 0.90 16.59
CA THR A 48 -19.00 0.65 15.31
C THR A 48 -20.00 0.25 14.23
N TRP A 49 -21.02 -0.53 14.58
CA TRP A 49 -22.11 -0.93 13.67
C TRP A 49 -23.00 0.27 13.28
N LEU A 50 -23.41 1.08 14.25
CA LEU A 50 -24.22 2.30 14.03
C LEU A 50 -23.46 3.37 13.25
N SER A 51 -22.12 3.41 13.30
CA SER A 51 -21.33 4.33 12.47
C SER A 51 -21.22 3.90 11.00
N LEU A 52 -21.55 2.65 10.67
CA LEU A 52 -21.51 2.10 9.30
C LEU A 52 -22.86 2.22 8.57
N GLU A 53 -23.97 2.39 9.30
CA GLU A 53 -25.33 2.50 8.76
C GLU A 53 -25.60 3.74 7.87
N PRO A 54 -24.98 4.93 8.08
CA PRO A 54 -25.18 6.08 7.19
C PRO A 54 -24.60 5.87 5.78
N THR A 55 -23.65 4.94 5.64
CA THR A 55 -22.97 4.65 4.37
C THR A 55 -23.82 3.80 3.43
N SER A 56 -24.73 2.95 3.92
CA SER A 56 -25.60 2.15 3.06
C SER A 56 -26.79 2.97 2.52
N LYS A 57 -27.35 3.86 3.34
CA LYS A 57 -28.46 4.76 2.94
C LYS A 57 -28.01 5.85 1.95
N LEU A 58 -26.76 6.31 2.03
CA LEU A 58 -26.21 7.26 1.05
C LEU A 58 -25.98 6.63 -0.34
N ILE A 59 -25.79 5.31 -0.41
CA ILE A 59 -25.61 4.58 -1.67
C ILE A 59 -26.98 4.26 -2.31
N GLN A 60 -28.01 3.95 -1.52
CA GLN A 60 -29.37 3.76 -2.05
C GLN A 60 -30.05 5.07 -2.48
N GLY A 61 -29.79 6.19 -1.83
CA GLY A 61 -30.41 7.48 -2.15
C GLY A 61 -29.89 8.19 -3.41
N ARG A 62 -28.79 7.72 -4.03
CA ARG A 62 -28.22 8.31 -5.26
C ARG A 62 -28.54 7.57 -6.55
N LEU A 63 -29.24 6.43 -6.48
CA LEU A 63 -29.58 5.59 -7.63
C LEU A 63 -31.04 5.75 -8.12
N GLN A 64 -31.75 6.78 -7.67
CA GLN A 64 -33.20 6.87 -7.88
C GLN A 64 -33.77 8.27 -8.24
N PRO A 65 -33.19 9.01 -9.22
CA PRO A 65 -34.01 9.97 -9.97
C PRO A 65 -34.25 9.65 -11.46
N ASP A 66 -33.49 8.74 -12.09
CA ASP A 66 -33.54 8.61 -13.56
C ASP A 66 -34.41 7.46 -14.10
N ILE A 67 -35.08 6.70 -13.22
CA ILE A 67 -35.99 5.62 -13.64
C ILE A 67 -37.44 6.11 -13.84
N CYS A 68 -37.82 7.26 -13.28
CA CYS A 68 -39.20 7.77 -13.40
C CYS A 68 -39.50 8.54 -14.70
N ALA A 69 -38.50 8.95 -15.49
CA ALA A 69 -38.73 9.70 -16.73
C ALA A 69 -38.96 8.81 -17.96
N HIS A 70 -38.72 7.50 -17.88
CA HIS A 70 -38.82 6.60 -19.02
C HIS A 70 -40.07 5.71 -19.05
N GLN A 71 -40.84 5.65 -17.95
CA GLN A 71 -42.09 4.88 -17.87
C GLN A 71 -43.35 5.66 -18.27
N THR A 72 -43.29 6.98 -18.44
CA THR A 72 -44.46 7.79 -18.85
C THR A 72 -44.65 7.88 -20.37
N ARG A 73 -43.75 7.32 -21.19
CA ARG A 73 -43.89 7.29 -22.67
C ARG A 73 -44.39 5.97 -23.26
N LEU A 74 -44.61 4.93 -22.44
CA LEU A 74 -45.13 3.64 -22.90
C LEU A 74 -46.57 3.35 -22.43
N ALA A 75 -47.20 4.28 -21.70
CA ALA A 75 -48.57 4.14 -21.19
C ALA A 75 -49.60 5.03 -21.92
N THR A 76 -49.32 5.45 -23.15
CA THR A 76 -50.30 6.10 -24.06
C THR A 76 -50.39 5.33 -25.37
N SER A 77 -50.74 4.05 -25.27
CA SER A 77 -51.13 3.21 -26.42
C SER A 77 -51.82 1.92 -25.92
N ALA A 78 -52.69 2.02 -24.92
CA ALA A 78 -53.63 0.96 -24.57
C ALA A 78 -54.73 1.57 -23.69
N GLU A 79 -55.95 1.09 -23.88
CA GLU A 79 -57.12 1.33 -23.03
C GLU A 79 -57.90 2.63 -23.27
N ALA A 80 -58.62 2.60 -24.40
CA ALA A 80 -60.00 3.04 -24.41
C ALA A 80 -60.87 2.00 -23.69
N SER A 81 -61.34 2.28 -22.48
CA SER A 81 -62.70 1.95 -22.01
C SER A 81 -62.90 2.29 -20.53
N SER A 82 -64.06 2.89 -20.23
CA SER A 82 -64.77 2.95 -18.95
C SER A 82 -64.11 3.68 -17.76
N GLY A 83 -64.60 4.90 -17.53
CA GLY A 83 -65.53 5.13 -16.41
C GLY A 83 -64.96 5.37 -15.01
N SER A 84 -65.24 6.59 -14.52
CA SER A 84 -65.58 6.96 -13.13
C SER A 84 -64.58 7.84 -12.36
N ARG A 85 -65.17 8.70 -11.54
CA ARG A 85 -64.69 9.99 -10.97
C ARG A 85 -64.06 9.87 -9.56
N PRO A 86 -63.52 10.97 -8.98
CA PRO A 86 -62.39 10.98 -8.05
C PRO A 86 -62.72 11.35 -6.59
N LEU A 87 -61.73 11.24 -5.68
CA LEU A 87 -61.64 11.87 -4.34
C LEU A 87 -60.13 12.14 -4.08
N VAL A 88 -59.61 13.37 -3.98
CA VAL A 88 -59.73 14.47 -2.99
C VAL A 88 -58.89 14.26 -1.71
N CYS A 89 -58.01 15.26 -1.46
CA CYS A 89 -57.38 15.69 -0.18
C CYS A 89 -56.32 14.77 0.46
N ALA A 90 -55.30 15.24 1.18
CA ALA A 90 -54.91 16.59 1.62
C ALA A 90 -53.42 16.60 2.01
N ARG A 91 -52.92 17.82 2.14
CA ARG A 91 -51.58 18.28 2.47
C ARG A 91 -51.60 18.77 3.92
N ASP A 92 -50.55 18.49 4.70
CA ASP A 92 -50.06 19.26 5.88
C ASP A 92 -48.65 18.69 6.19
N GLN A 93 -47.52 19.41 6.22
CA GLN A 93 -47.06 20.61 6.93
C GLN A 93 -46.79 20.44 8.44
N ASN A 94 -45.64 21.02 8.83
CA ASN A 94 -45.12 21.37 10.18
C ASN A 94 -44.39 20.27 10.96
N GLU A 95 -43.33 20.52 11.73
CA GLU A 95 -42.46 21.67 12.02
C GLU A 95 -41.28 21.11 12.86
N ALA A 96 -40.16 21.82 12.90
CA ALA A 96 -38.99 21.53 13.76
C ALA A 96 -39.23 22.03 15.22
N PRO A 97 -38.24 22.34 16.07
CA PRO A 97 -36.91 21.75 16.40
C PRO A 97 -36.76 21.52 17.93
N ARG A 98 -35.67 20.88 18.42
CA ARG A 98 -35.11 21.19 19.76
C ARG A 98 -33.70 20.64 20.05
N ARG A 99 -32.80 21.62 20.25
CA ARG A 99 -31.74 21.79 21.28
C ARG A 99 -30.50 20.88 21.34
N ALA A 100 -29.39 21.59 21.39
CA ALA A 100 -28.02 21.21 21.68
C ALA A 100 -27.79 20.75 23.14
N PHE A 101 -26.77 19.91 23.36
CA PHE A 101 -25.74 20.07 24.40
C PHE A 101 -24.59 19.06 24.21
N PHE A 102 -23.37 19.47 24.60
CA PHE A 102 -22.06 18.79 24.65
C PHE A 102 -21.13 18.81 23.41
N HIS A 103 -20.28 19.83 23.39
CA HIS A 103 -18.92 19.82 22.86
C HIS A 103 -17.94 19.43 23.98
N LEU A 104 -17.18 18.34 23.83
CA LEU A 104 -15.72 18.25 23.99
C LEU A 104 -15.23 16.82 23.73
N ALA A 105 -14.08 16.70 23.06
CA ALA A 105 -13.25 15.49 22.88
C ALA A 105 -13.71 14.42 21.86
N ALA A 106 -13.44 14.66 20.58
CA ALA A 106 -13.03 13.63 19.60
C ALA A 106 -12.66 14.30 18.26
N GLY A 107 -11.56 15.05 18.24
CA GLY A 107 -11.01 15.62 17.02
C GLY A 107 -10.00 14.68 16.37
N LEU A 108 -10.23 14.39 15.08
CA LEU A 108 -9.31 13.86 14.05
C LEU A 108 -9.68 12.47 13.51
N SER A 109 -10.73 12.44 12.69
CA SER A 109 -11.04 11.34 11.78
C SER A 109 -10.24 11.43 10.48
N GLY A 110 -9.83 10.29 9.94
CA GLY A 110 -8.94 10.11 8.78
C GLY A 110 -9.41 10.69 7.43
N GLN A 111 -10.54 11.39 7.37
CA GLN A 111 -11.03 12.01 6.14
C GLN A 111 -10.29 13.30 5.75
N ARG A 112 -9.72 14.03 6.71
CA ARG A 112 -8.92 15.24 6.40
C ARG A 112 -7.57 14.92 5.75
N TRP A 113 -6.96 13.78 6.09
CA TRP A 113 -5.71 13.33 5.46
C TRP A 113 -5.87 13.01 3.98
N ARG A 114 -7.00 12.41 3.57
CA ARG A 114 -7.27 12.11 2.16
C ARG A 114 -7.47 13.37 1.31
N ARG A 115 -8.17 14.39 1.83
CA ARG A 115 -8.31 15.68 1.12
C ARG A 115 -7.03 16.51 1.09
N ALA A 116 -6.22 16.47 2.15
CA ALA A 116 -4.90 17.10 2.16
C ALA A 116 -3.92 16.44 1.19
N LEU A 117 -3.94 15.10 1.06
CA LEU A 117 -3.15 14.38 0.05
C LEU A 117 -3.58 14.73 -1.38
N VAL A 118 -4.88 14.79 -1.66
CA VAL A 118 -5.40 15.13 -3.00
C VAL A 118 -5.08 16.57 -3.42
N LEU A 119 -4.97 17.50 -2.46
CA LEU A 119 -4.54 18.88 -2.74
C LEU A 119 -3.01 19.05 -2.85
N LEU A 120 -2.22 18.14 -2.26
CA LEU A 120 -0.75 18.11 -2.38
C LEU A 120 -0.24 17.44 -3.67
N VAL A 121 -1.06 16.59 -4.32
CA VAL A 121 -0.68 15.78 -5.51
C VAL A 121 -1.02 16.48 -6.84
N ARG A 122 -1.51 17.73 -6.82
CA ARG A 122 -1.82 18.46 -8.06
C ARG A 122 -0.53 19.01 -8.69
N ARG A 123 0.01 18.30 -9.68
CA ARG A 123 1.13 18.79 -10.52
C ARG A 123 0.80 20.17 -11.10
N PRO A 124 1.74 21.13 -11.14
CA PRO A 124 1.62 22.28 -12.03
C PRO A 124 1.61 21.78 -13.48
N ARG A 125 0.75 22.36 -14.31
CA ARG A 125 0.84 22.19 -15.77
C ARG A 125 2.24 22.67 -16.19
N PRO A 126 2.98 21.93 -17.04
CA PRO A 126 4.16 22.49 -17.66
C PRO A 126 3.73 23.65 -18.55
N ASP A 127 4.31 24.83 -18.33
CA ASP A 127 4.19 25.97 -19.23
C ASP A 127 4.82 25.60 -20.58
N ASN A 128 4.18 26.02 -21.68
CA ASN A 128 4.50 25.63 -23.05
C ASN A 128 5.80 26.26 -23.62
N ASP A 129 6.67 26.82 -22.78
CA ASP A 129 7.77 27.69 -23.24
C ASP A 129 9.15 27.01 -23.31
N GLU A 130 9.24 25.71 -23.02
CA GLU A 130 10.53 24.97 -22.96
C GLU A 130 10.86 24.16 -24.25
N GLU A 131 10.26 24.53 -25.40
CA GLU A 131 10.41 23.77 -26.66
C GLU A 131 11.67 24.14 -27.48
N THR A 132 12.50 25.10 -27.03
CA THR A 132 13.57 25.66 -27.89
C THR A 132 15.01 25.19 -27.63
N ASN A 133 15.32 24.41 -26.58
CA ASN A 133 16.72 24.14 -26.19
C ASN A 133 17.19 22.68 -26.28
N LEU A 134 16.46 21.78 -26.93
CA LEU A 134 16.78 20.35 -26.97
C LEU A 134 17.41 19.83 -28.27
N VAL A 135 17.89 20.71 -29.15
CA VAL A 135 18.42 20.33 -30.48
C VAL A 135 19.92 19.98 -30.47
N ASP A 136 20.71 20.36 -29.46
CA ASP A 136 22.18 20.28 -29.56
C ASP A 136 22.87 19.09 -28.88
N ALA A 137 22.15 18.13 -28.31
CA ALA A 137 22.77 17.07 -27.50
C ALA A 137 22.47 15.62 -27.94
N VAL A 138 22.64 15.29 -29.23
CA VAL A 138 22.75 13.88 -29.66
C VAL A 138 23.75 13.71 -30.82
N LYS A 139 25.05 13.73 -30.49
CA LYS A 139 26.11 13.18 -31.33
C LYS A 139 26.92 12.18 -30.50
N THR A 140 26.45 10.94 -30.39
CA THR A 140 27.26 9.71 -30.30
C THR A 140 26.40 8.49 -29.96
N SER A 141 26.02 7.70 -30.97
CA SER A 141 26.12 6.23 -30.95
C SER A 141 25.64 5.67 -32.29
N LYS A 142 26.58 5.02 -33.01
CA LYS A 142 26.34 4.36 -34.29
C LYS A 142 25.82 2.95 -34.03
N SER A 143 24.57 2.71 -34.38
CA SER A 143 24.05 1.43 -34.91
C SER A 143 22.66 1.68 -35.47
N LYS A 144 22.60 2.31 -36.64
CA LYS A 144 21.35 2.72 -37.30
C LYS A 144 20.88 1.57 -38.21
N SER A 145 19.94 0.77 -37.71
CA SER A 145 19.09 -0.08 -38.54
C SER A 145 18.05 0.82 -39.18
N THR A 146 18.37 1.40 -40.34
CA THR A 146 17.45 2.26 -41.09
C THR A 146 16.49 1.37 -41.88
N ILE A 147 15.22 1.35 -41.45
CA ILE A 147 14.10 0.88 -42.28
C ILE A 147 13.81 2.05 -43.24
N ILE A 148 14.00 1.82 -44.55
CA ILE A 148 13.88 2.86 -45.58
C ILE A 148 12.39 3.12 -45.83
N GLY A 149 11.85 4.21 -45.28
CA GLY A 149 10.49 4.71 -45.54
C GLY A 149 10.43 5.69 -46.72
N ALA A 150 9.25 5.81 -47.34
CA ALA A 150 8.99 6.71 -48.46
C ALA A 150 9.12 8.20 -48.04
N PRO A 151 9.49 9.12 -48.95
CA PRO A 151 9.66 10.54 -48.64
C PRO A 151 8.31 11.16 -48.19
N GLY A 152 8.21 11.45 -46.89
CA GLY A 152 7.03 12.04 -46.24
C GLY A 152 6.52 11.28 -45.01
N GLU A 153 7.05 10.10 -44.70
CA GLU A 153 6.67 9.36 -43.50
C GLU A 153 7.38 9.89 -42.25
N VAL A 154 6.62 10.15 -41.18
CA VAL A 154 7.16 10.50 -39.87
C VAL A 154 7.81 9.25 -39.27
N GLU A 155 9.14 9.25 -39.18
CA GLU A 155 9.92 8.14 -38.63
C GLU A 155 9.79 8.11 -37.09
N ALA A 156 9.45 6.95 -36.54
CA ALA A 156 9.36 6.75 -35.10
C ALA A 156 10.76 6.77 -34.46
N THR A 157 10.88 7.44 -33.33
CA THR A 157 12.15 7.55 -32.59
C THR A 157 12.12 6.67 -31.33
N VAL A 158 13.23 5.96 -31.10
CA VAL A 158 13.42 5.22 -29.85
C VAL A 158 13.86 6.20 -28.77
N VAL A 159 12.96 6.46 -27.83
CA VAL A 159 13.15 7.34 -26.66
C VAL A 159 13.35 6.45 -25.43
N PRO A 160 14.41 6.67 -24.64
CA PRO A 160 14.61 5.97 -23.37
C PRO A 160 13.41 6.12 -22.43
N TYR A 161 13.10 5.10 -21.63
CA TYR A 161 11.92 5.07 -20.75
C TYR A 161 11.92 6.16 -19.68
N GLU A 162 13.11 6.55 -19.25
CA GLU A 162 13.34 7.61 -18.27
C GLU A 162 12.96 8.98 -18.85
N LYS A 163 13.00 9.12 -20.18
CA LYS A 163 12.63 10.34 -20.92
C LYS A 163 11.20 10.30 -21.47
N CYS A 164 10.45 9.21 -21.26
CA CYS A 164 9.04 9.16 -21.63
C CYS A 164 8.23 10.10 -20.74
N ARG A 165 7.45 10.98 -21.37
CA ARG A 165 6.58 11.97 -20.70
C ARG A 165 5.29 11.35 -20.20
N TRP A 166 4.83 10.29 -20.85
CA TRP A 166 3.56 9.63 -20.55
C TRP A 166 3.75 8.17 -20.17
N ASP A 167 2.92 7.67 -19.27
CA ASP A 167 2.89 6.25 -18.92
C ASP A 167 2.12 5.45 -19.97
N PHE A 168 1.06 6.03 -20.55
CA PHE A 168 0.21 5.38 -21.55
C PHE A 168 -0.10 6.28 -22.74
N PHE A 169 0.01 5.71 -23.94
CA PHE A 169 -0.67 6.16 -25.14
C PHE A 169 -1.92 5.32 -25.35
N LEU A 170 -3.08 5.94 -25.55
CA LEU A 170 -4.35 5.22 -25.71
C LEU A 170 -4.81 5.24 -27.18
N SER A 171 -4.43 4.21 -27.94
CA SER A 171 -4.80 4.01 -29.34
C SER A 171 -6.20 3.38 -29.43
N HIS A 172 -7.10 4.00 -30.18
CA HIS A 172 -8.46 3.50 -30.36
C HIS A 172 -9.13 4.05 -31.62
N LYS A 173 -10.16 3.37 -32.10
CA LYS A 173 -11.04 3.87 -33.17
C LYS A 173 -12.06 4.84 -32.58
N GLN A 174 -11.89 6.14 -32.85
CA GLN A 174 -12.70 7.23 -32.29
C GLN A 174 -14.22 7.00 -32.42
N SER A 175 -14.68 6.46 -33.56
CA SER A 175 -16.11 6.26 -33.81
C SER A 175 -16.81 5.28 -32.87
N ASN A 176 -16.06 4.36 -32.24
CA ASN A 176 -16.64 3.23 -31.51
C ASN A 176 -16.24 3.19 -30.03
N ALA A 177 -15.03 3.64 -29.69
CA ALA A 177 -14.40 3.31 -28.40
C ALA A 177 -14.16 4.51 -27.48
N GLN A 178 -14.58 5.72 -27.87
CA GLN A 178 -14.23 6.94 -27.14
C GLN A 178 -14.68 6.91 -25.67
N ASP A 179 -15.90 6.45 -25.41
CA ASP A 179 -16.45 6.33 -24.05
C ASP A 179 -15.74 5.24 -23.22
N ALA A 180 -15.44 4.10 -23.85
CA ALA A 180 -14.76 2.96 -23.25
C ALA A 180 -13.34 3.35 -22.79
N VAL A 181 -12.62 4.07 -23.65
CA VAL A 181 -11.25 4.49 -23.40
C VAL A 181 -11.16 5.55 -22.30
N GLN A 182 -12.12 6.47 -22.20
CA GLN A 182 -12.19 7.40 -21.08
C GLN A 182 -12.45 6.68 -19.75
N ASN A 183 -13.38 5.71 -19.74
CA ASN A 183 -13.63 4.88 -18.56
C ASN A 183 -12.40 4.03 -18.18
N LEU A 184 -11.69 3.52 -19.18
CA LEU A 184 -10.44 2.79 -19.00
C LEU A 184 -9.36 3.67 -18.37
N ARG A 185 -9.17 4.89 -18.87
CA ARG A 185 -8.24 5.88 -18.31
C ARG A 185 -8.54 6.16 -16.85
N LEU A 186 -9.81 6.42 -16.51
CA LEU A 186 -10.22 6.67 -15.12
C LEU A 186 -9.92 5.47 -14.22
N ALA A 187 -10.31 4.26 -14.66
CA ALA A 187 -10.11 3.04 -13.89
C ALA A 187 -8.61 2.69 -13.70
N ILE A 188 -7.77 2.94 -14.72
CA ILE A 188 -6.31 2.82 -14.58
C ILE A 188 -5.79 3.88 -13.60
N GLY A 189 -6.22 5.15 -13.72
CA GLY A 189 -5.76 6.23 -12.84
C GLY A 189 -6.16 6.06 -11.37
N GLU A 190 -7.29 5.40 -11.09
CA GLU A 190 -7.70 5.03 -9.73
C GLU A 190 -6.78 3.96 -9.13
N LYS A 191 -6.32 3.00 -9.94
CA LYS A 191 -5.49 1.89 -9.48
C LYS A 191 -4.00 2.21 -9.48
N PHE A 192 -3.57 3.01 -10.45
CA PHE A 192 -2.20 3.46 -10.63
C PHE A 192 -2.17 4.98 -10.48
N MET A 193 -2.07 5.43 -9.23
CA MET A 193 -2.13 6.85 -8.89
C MET A 193 -1.00 7.62 -9.56
N GLY A 194 -1.32 8.80 -10.11
CA GLY A 194 -0.33 9.63 -10.81
C GLY A 194 0.00 9.20 -12.24
N ALA A 195 -0.65 8.14 -12.75
CA ALA A 195 -0.51 7.72 -14.14
C ALA A 195 -0.79 8.89 -15.11
N SER A 196 0.11 9.06 -16.07
CA SER A 196 0.02 10.06 -17.12
C SER A 196 -0.42 9.43 -18.44
N PHE A 197 -1.31 10.11 -19.17
CA PHE A 197 -1.94 9.59 -20.39
C PHE A 197 -1.77 10.57 -21.54
N TRP A 198 -1.50 10.04 -22.73
CA TRP A 198 -1.60 10.76 -23.99
C TRP A 198 -2.94 10.40 -24.66
N LEU A 199 -3.74 11.42 -24.93
CA LEU A 199 -5.02 11.32 -25.63
C LEU A 199 -5.10 12.41 -26.70
N ASP A 200 -5.58 12.02 -27.87
CA ASP A 200 -5.79 12.87 -29.03
C ASP A 200 -6.60 14.15 -28.73
N ILE A 201 -7.64 14.04 -27.90
CA ILE A 201 -8.50 15.18 -27.52
C ILE A 201 -7.81 16.21 -26.62
N GLU A 202 -6.74 15.82 -25.94
CA GLU A 202 -6.03 16.68 -24.98
C GLU A 202 -4.70 17.22 -25.52
N GLN A 203 -4.22 16.68 -26.63
CA GLN A 203 -2.87 16.90 -27.16
C GLN A 203 -2.94 17.34 -28.64
N ASP A 204 -1.79 17.47 -29.30
CA ASP A 204 -1.74 17.75 -30.73
C ASP A 204 -2.16 16.51 -31.55
N PRO A 205 -3.33 16.53 -32.23
CA PRO A 205 -3.83 15.39 -32.99
C PRO A 205 -3.21 15.30 -34.39
N THR A 206 -2.18 16.09 -34.72
CA THR A 206 -1.47 15.94 -36.00
C THR A 206 -0.76 14.58 -36.08
N VAL A 207 -0.45 14.12 -37.30
CA VAL A 207 0.32 12.88 -37.52
C VAL A 207 1.65 12.90 -36.77
N ARG A 208 2.31 14.06 -36.74
CA ARG A 208 3.57 14.26 -36.00
C ARG A 208 3.33 14.23 -34.48
N GLY A 209 2.27 14.88 -34.00
CA GLY A 209 1.87 14.85 -32.59
C GLY A 209 1.53 13.44 -32.10
N MET A 210 0.79 12.66 -32.88
CA MET A 210 0.48 11.25 -32.58
C MET A 210 1.75 10.39 -32.53
N CYS A 211 2.63 10.51 -33.54
CA CYS A 211 3.90 9.78 -33.54
C CYS A 211 4.75 10.16 -32.32
N TYR A 212 4.81 11.45 -31.98
CA TYR A 212 5.50 11.93 -30.79
C TYR A 212 4.90 11.35 -29.50
N GLY A 213 3.57 11.32 -29.40
CA GLY A 213 2.84 10.70 -28.29
C GLY A 213 3.19 9.22 -28.11
N VAL A 214 3.17 8.44 -29.19
CA VAL A 214 3.57 7.01 -29.18
C VAL A 214 5.03 6.86 -28.75
N CYS A 215 5.94 7.67 -29.31
CA CYS A 215 7.37 7.60 -29.01
C CYS A 215 7.70 8.07 -27.58
N HIS A 216 6.91 8.94 -26.96
CA HIS A 216 7.19 9.44 -25.60
C HIS A 216 6.29 8.81 -24.55
N SER A 217 5.56 7.75 -24.90
CA SER A 217 4.78 6.95 -23.96
C SER A 217 5.52 5.66 -23.61
N ARG A 218 5.46 5.24 -22.34
CA ARG A 218 6.07 3.97 -21.90
C ARG A 218 5.31 2.76 -22.44
N ASN A 219 3.98 2.82 -22.39
CA ASN A 219 3.08 1.77 -22.85
C ASN A 219 2.17 2.32 -23.96
N VAL A 220 1.88 1.50 -24.95
CA VAL A 220 0.89 1.78 -25.99
C VAL A 220 -0.25 0.80 -25.80
N LEU A 221 -1.37 1.29 -25.30
CA LEU A 221 -2.56 0.49 -25.09
C LEU A 221 -3.46 0.63 -26.33
N VAL A 222 -3.71 -0.49 -27.00
CA VAL A 222 -4.55 -0.55 -28.20
C VAL A 222 -5.90 -1.14 -27.81
N PHE A 223 -6.95 -0.34 -27.90
CA PHE A 223 -8.31 -0.73 -27.52
C PHE A 223 -9.06 -1.31 -28.73
N LEU A 224 -9.20 -2.63 -28.77
CA LEU A 224 -9.73 -3.39 -29.88
C LEU A 224 -11.27 -3.35 -29.90
N THR A 225 -11.80 -2.63 -30.88
CA THR A 225 -13.21 -2.65 -31.31
C THR A 225 -13.32 -3.04 -32.78
N GLU A 226 -14.54 -3.25 -33.27
CA GLU A 226 -14.83 -3.55 -34.67
C GLU A 226 -14.21 -2.53 -35.63
N GLY A 227 -13.50 -3.05 -36.64
CA GLY A 227 -12.85 -2.28 -37.69
C GLY A 227 -11.64 -1.46 -37.22
N ILE A 228 -11.03 -1.75 -36.07
CA ILE A 228 -9.76 -1.11 -35.67
C ILE A 228 -8.61 -1.48 -36.61
N SER A 229 -8.59 -2.71 -37.12
CA SER A 229 -7.56 -3.16 -38.08
C SER A 229 -7.65 -2.45 -39.43
N GLU A 230 -8.78 -1.81 -39.75
CA GLU A 230 -9.00 -1.04 -40.97
C GLU A 230 -8.65 0.45 -40.79
N SER A 231 -8.52 0.92 -39.55
CA SER A 231 -8.21 2.32 -39.24
C SER A 231 -6.76 2.65 -39.58
N LYS A 232 -6.55 3.51 -40.58
CA LYS A 232 -5.21 3.94 -41.01
C LYS A 232 -4.38 4.52 -39.86
N PHE A 233 -4.99 5.35 -39.00
CA PHE A 233 -4.29 5.96 -37.86
C PHE A 233 -3.89 4.91 -36.81
N CYS A 234 -4.79 3.99 -36.45
CA CYS A 234 -4.46 2.93 -35.49
C CYS A 234 -3.35 2.00 -36.03
N GLN A 235 -3.36 1.69 -37.33
CA GLN A 235 -2.27 0.94 -37.95
C GLN A 235 -0.93 1.68 -37.87
N MET A 236 -0.92 2.99 -38.13
CA MET A 236 0.28 3.82 -38.02
C MET A 236 0.80 3.85 -36.58
N GLU A 237 -0.08 4.01 -35.59
CA GLU A 237 0.28 3.99 -34.17
C GLU A 237 0.89 2.66 -33.73
N MET A 238 0.32 1.53 -34.18
CA MET A 238 0.89 0.20 -33.92
C MET A 238 2.28 0.04 -34.56
N ARG A 239 2.47 0.49 -35.81
CA ARG A 239 3.77 0.47 -36.49
C ARG A 239 4.80 1.32 -35.76
N TRP A 240 4.43 2.53 -35.34
CA TRP A 240 5.31 3.40 -34.55
C TRP A 240 5.64 2.79 -33.20
N ALA A 241 4.68 2.11 -32.55
CA ALA A 241 4.91 1.41 -31.30
C ALA A 241 5.93 0.27 -31.48
N ILE A 242 5.83 -0.52 -32.55
CA ILE A 242 6.81 -1.56 -32.89
C ILE A 242 8.19 -0.93 -33.13
N ALA A 243 8.26 0.08 -34.00
CA ALA A 243 9.52 0.73 -34.40
C ALA A 243 10.22 1.43 -33.23
N ALA A 244 9.46 2.15 -32.39
CA ALA A 244 9.96 2.79 -31.17
C ALA A 244 10.18 1.79 -30.02
N LYS A 245 9.89 0.49 -30.25
CA LYS A 245 9.92 -0.59 -29.27
C LYS A 245 9.12 -0.15 -28.05
N ARG A 246 7.80 -0.05 -28.10
CA ARG A 246 6.97 0.27 -26.93
C ARG A 246 6.34 -0.99 -26.38
N ASN A 247 6.03 -0.98 -25.08
CA ASN A 247 5.25 -2.07 -24.50
C ASN A 247 3.81 -1.96 -25.02
N ILE A 248 3.41 -2.87 -25.90
CA ILE A 248 2.07 -2.87 -26.51
C ILE A 248 1.15 -3.73 -25.66
N ILE A 249 0.02 -3.16 -25.23
CA ILE A 249 -1.00 -3.84 -24.43
C ILE A 249 -2.29 -3.86 -25.24
N LEU A 250 -2.78 -5.06 -25.57
CA LEU A 250 -4.02 -5.24 -26.30
C LEU A 250 -5.20 -5.41 -25.33
N VAL A 251 -6.21 -4.55 -25.47
CA VAL A 251 -7.42 -4.57 -24.62
C VAL A 251 -8.64 -4.67 -25.53
N MET A 252 -9.48 -5.68 -25.39
CA MET A 252 -10.59 -5.95 -26.30
C MET A 252 -11.95 -5.70 -25.66
N GLU A 253 -12.82 -4.95 -26.34
CA GLU A 253 -14.22 -4.78 -25.97
C GLU A 253 -14.95 -6.13 -25.92
N THR A 254 -15.79 -6.33 -24.90
CA THR A 254 -16.55 -7.58 -24.71
C THR A 254 -18.04 -7.43 -25.01
N ASP A 255 -18.57 -6.21 -24.97
CA ASP A 255 -20.00 -5.93 -25.20
C ASP A 255 -20.29 -5.77 -26.71
N ASP A 256 -21.14 -6.66 -27.24
CA ASP A 256 -21.54 -6.66 -28.65
C ASP A 256 -22.18 -5.32 -29.08
N ARG A 257 -22.88 -4.62 -28.17
CA ARG A 257 -23.52 -3.32 -28.45
C ARG A 257 -22.53 -2.18 -28.67
N HIS A 258 -21.28 -2.38 -28.26
CA HIS A 258 -20.21 -1.39 -28.33
C HIS A 258 -19.11 -1.79 -29.32
N GLY A 259 -19.46 -2.63 -30.30
CA GLY A 259 -18.55 -3.01 -31.38
C GLY A 259 -17.49 -4.00 -30.92
N LYS A 260 -17.88 -5.05 -30.19
CA LYS A 260 -17.02 -6.19 -29.91
C LYS A 260 -16.49 -6.78 -31.21
N PRO A 261 -15.17 -6.89 -31.41
CA PRO A 261 -14.62 -7.40 -32.65
C PRO A 261 -14.72 -8.94 -32.71
N ASN A 262 -14.97 -9.47 -33.90
CA ASN A 262 -14.72 -10.87 -34.20
C ASN A 262 -13.21 -11.09 -34.39
N MET A 263 -12.57 -11.86 -33.49
CA MET A 263 -11.11 -12.02 -33.49
C MET A 263 -10.56 -12.60 -34.80
N LYS A 264 -11.26 -13.55 -35.42
CA LYS A 264 -10.80 -14.16 -36.68
C LYS A 264 -10.81 -13.14 -37.81
N GLU A 265 -11.88 -12.35 -37.90
CA GLU A 265 -11.99 -11.29 -38.90
C GLU A 265 -10.98 -10.18 -38.65
N LEU A 266 -10.77 -9.81 -37.38
CA LEU A 266 -9.80 -8.80 -36.99
C LEU A 266 -8.38 -9.16 -37.46
N ILE A 267 -7.95 -10.42 -37.22
CA ILE A 267 -6.63 -10.95 -37.63
C ILE A 267 -6.54 -11.04 -39.16
N ASN A 268 -7.58 -11.56 -39.82
CA ASN A 268 -7.59 -11.71 -41.28
C ASN A 268 -7.53 -10.37 -42.02
N LYS A 269 -8.19 -9.34 -41.49
CA LYS A 269 -8.16 -7.98 -42.05
C LYS A 269 -6.92 -7.18 -41.61
N CYS A 270 -6.15 -7.71 -40.67
CA CYS A 270 -4.96 -7.04 -40.17
C CYS A 270 -3.83 -7.08 -41.23
N PRO A 271 -3.18 -5.94 -41.52
CA PRO A 271 -1.98 -5.93 -42.34
C PRO A 271 -0.91 -6.87 -41.81
N GLU A 272 -0.18 -7.54 -42.71
CA GLU A 272 0.81 -8.57 -42.37
C GLU A 272 1.85 -8.10 -41.36
N ASP A 273 2.29 -6.85 -41.49
CA ASP A 273 3.36 -6.27 -40.70
C ASP A 273 3.00 -6.04 -39.22
N VAL A 274 1.72 -5.90 -38.90
CA VAL A 274 1.21 -5.75 -37.52
C VAL A 274 0.44 -6.97 -37.02
N ARG A 275 0.18 -7.97 -37.88
CA ARG A 275 -0.60 -9.16 -37.52
C ARG A 275 -0.02 -9.94 -36.34
N HIS A 276 1.31 -10.07 -36.29
CA HIS A 276 2.01 -10.78 -35.22
C HIS A 276 1.67 -10.25 -33.81
N LEU A 277 1.32 -8.97 -33.67
CA LEU A 277 0.89 -8.40 -32.39
C LEU A 277 -0.33 -9.14 -31.82
N PHE A 278 -1.29 -9.53 -32.66
CA PHE A 278 -2.52 -10.19 -32.24
C PHE A 278 -2.33 -11.68 -31.91
N GLU A 279 -1.26 -12.29 -32.42
CA GLU A 279 -0.93 -13.70 -32.22
C GLU A 279 0.00 -13.89 -31.01
N GLU A 280 0.95 -12.98 -30.82
CA GLU A 280 1.98 -13.08 -29.78
C GLU A 280 1.58 -12.43 -28.47
N ILE A 281 0.81 -11.33 -28.51
CA ILE A 281 0.48 -10.54 -27.31
C ILE A 281 -0.85 -11.01 -26.71
N PRO A 282 -0.88 -11.39 -25.42
CA PRO A 282 -2.12 -11.76 -24.74
C PRO A 282 -3.14 -10.62 -24.74
N ILE A 283 -4.32 -10.88 -25.28
CA ILE A 283 -5.42 -9.91 -25.35
C ILE A 283 -6.19 -9.90 -24.02
N ILE A 284 -6.32 -8.71 -23.42
CA ILE A 284 -7.03 -8.52 -22.16
C ILE A 284 -8.50 -8.17 -22.46
N PRO A 285 -9.48 -8.96 -22.02
CA PRO A 285 -10.89 -8.58 -22.19
C PRO A 285 -11.21 -7.37 -21.31
N TRP A 286 -11.94 -6.41 -21.86
CA TRP A 286 -12.48 -5.24 -21.16
C TRP A 286 -13.95 -5.46 -20.84
N PHE A 287 -14.27 -5.52 -19.55
CA PHE A 287 -15.64 -5.60 -19.07
C PHE A 287 -16.15 -4.22 -18.66
N ARG A 288 -17.29 -3.82 -19.24
CA ARG A 288 -17.95 -2.56 -18.90
C ARG A 288 -18.60 -2.58 -17.51
N ASP A 289 -19.00 -3.75 -17.02
CA ASP A 289 -19.50 -3.93 -15.66
C ASP A 289 -18.41 -3.57 -14.62
N PRO A 290 -18.68 -2.64 -13.68
CA PRO A 290 -17.72 -2.25 -12.64
C PRO A 290 -17.11 -3.43 -11.86
N GLU A 291 -17.87 -4.50 -11.61
CA GLU A 291 -17.40 -5.65 -10.83
C GLU A 291 -16.25 -6.38 -11.55
N PHE A 292 -16.43 -6.64 -12.85
CA PHE A 292 -15.43 -7.33 -13.69
C PHE A 292 -14.37 -6.39 -14.27
N ARG A 293 -14.64 -5.08 -14.31
CA ARG A 293 -13.69 -4.06 -14.79
C ARG A 293 -12.39 -4.08 -14.00
N SER A 294 -12.48 -4.23 -12.68
CA SER A 294 -11.33 -4.28 -11.77
C SER A 294 -10.29 -5.35 -12.16
N VAL A 295 -10.77 -6.53 -12.60
CA VAL A 295 -9.95 -7.65 -13.07
C VAL A 295 -9.22 -7.32 -14.38
N SER A 296 -9.87 -6.58 -15.28
CA SER A 296 -9.28 -6.11 -16.53
C SER A 296 -8.13 -5.15 -16.23
N VAL A 297 -8.36 -4.18 -15.34
CA VAL A 297 -7.35 -3.21 -14.92
C VAL A 297 -6.19 -3.90 -14.19
N ASP A 298 -6.46 -4.88 -13.33
CA ASP A 298 -5.43 -5.71 -12.70
C ASP A 298 -4.50 -6.37 -13.73
N LYS A 299 -5.09 -6.95 -14.78
CA LYS A 299 -4.32 -7.58 -15.85
C LYS A 299 -3.49 -6.56 -16.62
N ILE A 300 -4.04 -5.37 -16.90
CA ILE A 300 -3.31 -4.29 -17.57
C ILE A 300 -2.10 -3.88 -16.72
N VAL A 301 -2.32 -3.58 -15.43
CA VAL A 301 -1.25 -3.17 -14.51
C VAL A 301 -0.16 -4.23 -14.36
N ARG A 302 -0.53 -5.52 -14.32
CA ARG A 302 0.45 -6.62 -14.31
C ARG A 302 1.27 -6.69 -15.60
N ASN A 303 0.70 -6.37 -16.76
CA ASN A 303 1.43 -6.37 -18.03
C ASN A 303 2.39 -5.17 -18.14
N ILE A 304 2.11 -4.06 -17.47
CA ILE A 304 3.08 -2.95 -17.34
C ILE A 304 4.33 -3.42 -16.58
N ALA A 305 4.14 -4.18 -15.51
CA ALA A 305 5.25 -4.67 -14.67
C ALA A 305 6.12 -5.74 -15.37
N LYS A 306 5.57 -6.42 -16.39
CA LYS A 306 6.25 -7.50 -17.12
C LYS A 306 7.09 -7.03 -18.29
N ASP A 307 7.27 -5.71 -18.48
CA ASP A 307 8.06 -5.20 -19.59
C ASP A 307 9.44 -5.90 -19.60
N PRO A 308 9.75 -6.71 -20.63
CA PRO A 308 10.94 -7.56 -20.65
C PRO A 308 12.23 -6.74 -20.55
N ARG A 309 12.17 -5.45 -20.85
CA ARG A 309 13.32 -4.54 -20.76
C ARG A 309 13.55 -4.02 -19.35
N LYS A 310 12.50 -3.95 -18.53
CA LYS A 310 12.64 -3.74 -17.08
C LYS A 310 13.32 -4.94 -16.42
N MET A 311 13.07 -6.16 -16.90
CA MET A 311 13.72 -7.37 -16.36
C MET A 311 15.25 -7.37 -16.57
N ASP A 312 15.74 -6.79 -17.66
CA ASP A 312 17.18 -6.63 -17.91
C ASP A 312 17.80 -5.49 -17.07
N ALA A 313 17.01 -4.46 -16.75
CA ALA A 313 17.41 -3.39 -15.83
C ALA A 313 17.39 -3.85 -14.36
N ASP A 314 16.42 -4.65 -13.93
CA ASP A 314 16.30 -5.17 -12.57
C ASP A 314 17.36 -6.24 -12.24
N LYS A 315 17.89 -6.94 -13.26
CA LYS A 315 19.08 -7.79 -13.11
C LYS A 315 20.36 -7.01 -12.85
N LYS A 316 20.42 -5.70 -13.14
CA LYS A 316 21.54 -4.85 -12.72
C LYS A 316 21.40 -4.52 -11.23
N LYS A 317 21.90 -5.44 -10.40
CA LYS A 317 22.34 -5.29 -8.99
C LYS A 317 21.56 -4.23 -8.21
N SER A 318 20.70 -4.64 -7.28
CA SER A 318 20.00 -3.78 -6.30
C SER A 318 20.85 -2.57 -5.90
N LYS A 319 20.70 -1.47 -6.64
CA LYS A 319 21.39 -0.23 -6.30
C LYS A 319 20.70 0.25 -5.02
N PRO A 320 21.44 0.86 -4.08
CA PRO A 320 20.80 1.54 -2.96
C PRO A 320 19.70 2.46 -3.50
N LEU A 321 18.59 2.58 -2.77
CA LEU A 321 17.55 3.57 -3.09
C LEU A 321 18.21 4.95 -3.10
N VAL A 322 18.37 5.50 -4.29
CA VAL A 322 19.12 6.71 -4.58
C VAL A 322 18.13 7.70 -5.18
N TYR A 323 18.13 8.95 -4.69
CA TYR A 323 17.31 10.02 -5.26
C TYR A 323 17.83 10.40 -6.65
N GLY A 324 16.89 10.68 -7.56
CA GLY A 324 17.14 11.41 -8.80
C GLY A 324 17.39 10.53 -10.02
N ASN A 325 16.39 10.48 -10.90
CA ASN A 325 16.62 10.26 -12.32
C ASN A 325 16.87 11.65 -12.95
N GLY A 326 18.11 11.94 -13.33
CA GLY A 326 18.41 13.10 -14.19
C GLY A 326 19.30 14.15 -13.53
N ASP A 327 20.55 14.17 -13.99
CA ASP A 327 21.42 15.33 -14.22
C ASP A 327 21.88 16.22 -13.05
N SER A 328 21.29 16.14 -11.85
CA SER A 328 21.83 16.83 -10.67
C SER A 328 22.70 15.88 -9.84
N GLU A 329 23.99 16.20 -9.68
CA GLU A 329 25.01 15.56 -8.82
C GLU A 329 24.65 14.17 -8.27
N GLU A 330 25.26 13.15 -8.89
CA GLU A 330 25.23 11.73 -8.53
C GLU A 330 24.72 11.38 -7.12
N GLY A 331 23.45 11.02 -7.08
CA GLY A 331 23.00 9.86 -6.35
C GLY A 331 23.03 9.94 -4.82
N ALA A 332 22.44 10.99 -4.25
CA ALA A 332 22.20 11.05 -2.82
C ALA A 332 21.28 9.90 -2.36
N GLU A 333 21.77 9.04 -1.47
CA GLU A 333 20.98 7.96 -0.86
C GLU A 333 19.73 8.51 -0.17
N VAL A 334 18.60 7.82 -0.36
CA VAL A 334 17.28 8.20 0.18
C VAL A 334 17.29 8.25 1.70
N PHE A 335 17.91 7.22 2.27
CA PHE A 335 18.04 7.07 3.69
C PHE A 335 19.44 7.47 4.13
N ASP A 336 19.52 8.17 5.25
CA ASP A 336 20.82 8.42 5.83
C ASP A 336 21.47 7.12 6.30
N GLN A 337 22.79 7.00 6.11
CA GLN A 337 23.58 5.85 6.56
C GLN A 337 23.38 5.53 8.04
N ALA A 338 23.15 6.53 8.90
CA ALA A 338 22.83 6.28 10.31
C ALA A 338 21.49 5.55 10.48
N PHE A 339 20.46 5.93 9.72
CA PHE A 339 19.17 5.25 9.74
C PHE A 339 19.29 3.82 9.18
N VAL A 340 20.01 3.63 8.07
CA VAL A 340 20.25 2.29 7.50
C VAL A 340 20.94 1.39 8.53
N LYS A 341 22.01 1.87 9.16
CA LYS A 341 22.73 1.11 10.21
C LYS A 341 21.85 0.84 11.43
N PHE A 342 21.06 1.81 11.86
CA PHE A 342 20.11 1.66 12.96
C PHE A 342 19.07 0.57 12.65
N THR A 343 18.42 0.63 11.48
CA THR A 343 17.45 -0.38 11.05
C THR A 343 18.10 -1.77 10.96
N ALA A 344 19.32 -1.85 10.41
CA ALA A 344 20.07 -3.10 10.36
C ALA A 344 20.34 -3.65 11.76
N ALA A 345 20.80 -2.83 12.71
CA ALA A 345 21.01 -3.21 14.11
C ALA A 345 19.73 -3.74 14.76
N CYS A 346 18.57 -3.16 14.43
CA CYS A 346 17.26 -3.60 14.90
C CYS A 346 16.70 -4.84 14.16
N GLY A 347 17.45 -5.47 13.25
CA GLY A 347 16.97 -6.64 12.51
C GLY A 347 16.04 -6.32 11.34
N VAL A 348 16.09 -5.07 10.86
CA VAL A 348 15.29 -4.55 9.75
C VAL A 348 16.20 -4.27 8.55
N ALA A 349 16.13 -5.13 7.54
CA ALA A 349 16.80 -4.88 6.26
C ALA A 349 15.89 -4.05 5.35
N LEU A 350 16.29 -2.81 5.07
CA LEU A 350 15.60 -1.94 4.11
C LEU A 350 15.69 -2.51 2.68
N PRO A 351 14.75 -2.17 1.78
CA PRO A 351 14.87 -2.48 0.36
C PRO A 351 16.20 -1.97 -0.20
N GLY A 352 16.86 -2.77 -1.05
CA GLY A 352 18.20 -2.46 -1.55
C GLY A 352 19.37 -2.78 -0.60
N ALA A 353 19.12 -3.20 0.65
CA ALA A 353 20.19 -3.59 1.56
C ALA A 353 21.03 -4.77 1.03
N GLY A 354 22.35 -4.69 1.24
CA GLY A 354 23.28 -5.74 0.82
C GLY A 354 23.01 -7.09 1.48
N ARG A 355 23.54 -8.17 0.87
CA ARG A 355 23.35 -9.55 1.35
C ARG A 355 23.74 -9.73 2.82
N ARG A 356 24.84 -9.10 3.26
CA ARG A 356 25.30 -9.15 4.66
C ARG A 356 24.27 -8.56 5.63
N THR A 357 23.71 -7.40 5.31
CA THR A 357 22.67 -6.75 6.13
C THR A 357 21.40 -7.58 6.20
N LYS A 358 21.01 -8.23 5.10
CA LYS A 358 19.87 -9.16 5.07
C LYS A 358 20.12 -10.40 5.96
N CYS A 359 21.30 -11.00 5.88
CA CYS A 359 21.69 -12.11 6.76
C CYS A 359 21.72 -11.69 8.24
N TRP A 360 22.27 -10.50 8.54
CA TRP A 360 22.26 -9.94 9.88
C TRP A 360 20.84 -9.71 10.40
N ALA A 361 19.94 -9.18 9.56
CA ALA A 361 18.55 -8.98 9.93
C ALA A 361 17.84 -10.30 10.32
N VAL A 362 18.13 -11.39 9.60
CA VAL A 362 17.65 -12.72 9.98
C VAL A 362 18.26 -13.17 11.31
N ALA A 363 19.57 -12.99 11.50
CA ALA A 363 20.25 -13.36 12.74
C ALA A 363 19.67 -12.62 13.96
N VAL A 364 19.43 -11.31 13.86
CA VAL A 364 18.81 -10.53 14.94
C VAL A 364 17.41 -11.05 15.28
N ARG A 365 16.60 -11.43 14.28
CA ARG A 365 15.27 -12.02 14.54
C ARG A 365 15.37 -13.35 15.28
N VAL A 366 16.34 -14.19 14.93
CA VAL A 366 16.61 -15.44 15.65
C VAL A 366 17.06 -15.16 17.08
N ILE A 367 17.99 -14.23 17.28
CA ILE A 367 18.47 -13.83 18.63
C ILE A 367 17.31 -13.34 19.49
N LEU A 368 16.47 -12.44 18.97
CA LEU A 368 15.31 -11.94 19.69
C LEU A 368 14.33 -13.08 20.02
N LEU A 369 14.18 -14.08 19.14
CA LEU A 369 13.23 -15.18 19.33
C LEU A 369 13.75 -16.10 20.44
N THR A 370 15.04 -16.41 20.40
CA THR A 370 15.73 -17.16 21.45
C THR A 370 15.69 -16.42 22.78
N CYS A 371 15.88 -15.10 22.80
CA CYS A 371 15.72 -14.25 23.98
C CYS A 371 14.31 -14.35 24.55
N GLY A 372 13.28 -14.24 23.70
CA GLY A 372 11.88 -14.41 24.10
C GLY A 372 11.60 -15.80 24.68
N MET A 373 12.11 -16.87 24.06
CA MET A 373 11.96 -18.24 24.58
C MET A 373 12.65 -18.42 25.95
N MET A 374 13.84 -17.85 26.12
CA MET A 374 14.57 -17.88 27.40
C MET A 374 13.85 -17.09 28.50
N CYS A 375 13.20 -15.98 28.16
CA CYS A 375 12.36 -15.27 29.12
C CYS A 375 11.10 -16.08 29.47
N CYS A 376 10.45 -16.71 28.48
CA CYS A 376 9.29 -17.57 28.72
C CYS A 376 9.62 -18.78 29.60
N SER A 377 10.81 -19.39 29.44
CA SER A 377 11.21 -20.55 30.26
C SER A 377 11.34 -20.20 31.74
N ARG A 378 11.58 -18.93 32.09
CA ARG A 378 11.58 -18.46 33.50
C ARG A 378 10.21 -18.52 34.16
N LEU A 379 9.11 -18.57 33.40
CA LEU A 379 7.78 -18.81 33.98
C LEU A 379 7.63 -20.23 34.53
N ALA A 380 8.35 -21.20 33.96
CA ALA A 380 8.35 -22.58 34.42
C ALA A 380 9.34 -22.84 35.56
N THR A 381 10.34 -21.96 35.72
CA THR A 381 11.41 -22.08 36.72
C THR A 381 11.58 -20.74 37.44
N PRO A 382 10.61 -20.36 38.29
CA PRO A 382 10.67 -19.09 39.01
C PRO A 382 11.83 -19.05 40.03
N GLU A 383 12.33 -20.22 40.45
CA GLU A 383 13.43 -20.40 41.41
C GLU A 383 14.82 -20.26 40.76
N GLY A 384 15.03 -19.19 39.98
CA GLY A 384 16.32 -18.87 39.39
C GLY A 384 17.21 -18.04 40.33
N PRO A 385 18.54 -17.99 40.10
CA PRO A 385 19.51 -17.24 40.94
C PRO A 385 19.36 -15.71 40.89
N GLY A 386 18.29 -15.19 40.30
CA GLY A 386 18.00 -13.77 40.22
C GLY A 386 16.69 -13.45 40.95
N PHE A 387 16.77 -12.55 41.94
CA PHE A 387 15.68 -11.95 42.72
C PHE A 387 14.67 -11.15 41.89
N LEU A 388 14.27 -11.62 40.71
CA LEU A 388 13.16 -11.03 39.98
C LEU A 388 11.87 -11.58 40.57
N ASP A 389 11.06 -10.69 41.14
CA ASP A 389 9.72 -11.05 41.56
C ASP A 389 8.93 -11.59 40.35
N TYR A 390 8.00 -12.50 40.63
CA TYR A 390 7.18 -13.13 39.58
C TYR A 390 6.49 -12.08 38.70
N LEU A 391 6.12 -10.94 39.28
CA LEU A 391 5.53 -9.82 38.55
C LEU A 391 6.50 -9.23 37.53
N THR A 392 7.77 -8.99 37.87
CA THR A 392 8.77 -8.52 36.89
C THR A 392 9.03 -9.57 35.81
N ILE A 393 9.06 -10.86 36.14
CA ILE A 393 9.19 -11.94 35.15
C ILE A 393 8.02 -11.89 34.16
N VAL A 394 6.79 -11.78 34.65
CA VAL A 394 5.59 -11.66 33.80
C VAL A 394 5.65 -10.40 32.94
N GLN A 395 6.10 -9.26 33.49
CA GLN A 395 6.27 -8.02 32.72
C GLN A 395 7.30 -8.17 31.60
N ILE A 396 8.45 -8.77 31.88
CA ILE A 396 9.50 -9.03 30.87
C ILE A 396 8.97 -9.96 29.78
N VAL A 397 8.28 -11.03 30.17
CA VAL A 397 7.69 -11.98 29.20
C VAL A 397 6.62 -11.30 28.35
N ALA A 398 5.77 -10.45 28.93
CA ALA A 398 4.75 -9.71 28.20
C ALA A 398 5.34 -8.63 27.26
N ALA A 399 6.47 -8.02 27.63
CA ALA A 399 7.13 -7.01 26.82
C ALA A 399 7.72 -7.58 25.50
N HIS A 400 8.17 -8.83 25.50
CA HIS A 400 8.80 -9.46 24.33
C HIS A 400 7.86 -9.56 23.11
N PRO A 401 6.64 -10.14 23.21
CA PRO A 401 5.67 -10.15 22.13
C PRO A 401 5.32 -8.75 21.62
N MET A 402 5.26 -7.75 22.51
CA MET A 402 4.98 -6.36 22.13
C MET A 402 6.09 -5.78 21.25
N ILE A 403 7.36 -5.97 21.63
CA ILE A 403 8.52 -5.54 20.85
C ILE A 403 8.53 -6.24 19.49
N PHE A 404 8.28 -7.55 19.46
CA PHE A 404 8.19 -8.33 18.23
C PHE A 404 7.09 -7.83 17.29
N PHE A 405 5.90 -7.61 17.83
CA PHE A 405 4.75 -7.14 17.07
C PHE A 405 5.02 -5.74 16.50
N LEU A 406 5.55 -4.82 17.31
CA LEU A 406 5.92 -3.47 16.85
C LEU A 406 6.98 -3.52 15.74
N LEU A 407 8.03 -4.33 15.89
CA LEU A 407 9.06 -4.49 14.87
C LEU A 407 8.48 -5.06 13.56
N HIS A 408 7.58 -6.04 13.68
CA HIS A 408 6.90 -6.64 12.54
C HIS A 408 5.98 -5.64 11.82
N VAL A 409 5.18 -4.86 12.55
CA VAL A 409 4.31 -3.83 11.96
C VAL A 409 5.14 -2.78 11.22
N VAL A 410 6.24 -2.30 11.82
CA VAL A 410 7.15 -1.35 11.17
C VAL A 410 7.74 -1.94 9.89
N LEU A 411 8.15 -3.22 9.92
CA LEU A 411 8.67 -3.93 8.76
C LEU A 411 7.64 -4.02 7.63
N VAL A 412 6.40 -4.40 7.95
CA VAL A 412 5.32 -4.52 6.96
C VAL A 412 5.01 -3.16 6.33
N ILE A 413 5.01 -2.09 7.13
CA ILE A 413 4.78 -0.72 6.61
C ILE A 413 5.93 -0.30 5.70
N LEU A 414 7.19 -0.48 6.12
CA LEU A 414 8.36 -0.10 5.32
C LEU A 414 8.52 -0.93 4.04
N GLN A 415 8.04 -2.17 4.04
CA GLN A 415 8.03 -3.05 2.86
C GLN A 415 6.75 -2.92 2.04
N SER A 416 5.82 -2.06 2.44
CA SER A 416 4.57 -1.91 1.71
C SER A 416 4.84 -1.34 0.31
N PRO A 417 4.15 -1.85 -0.73
CA PRO A 417 4.30 -1.35 -2.09
C PRO A 417 3.97 0.14 -2.19
N LEU A 418 3.11 0.66 -1.29
CA LEU A 418 2.78 2.08 -1.22
C LEU A 418 3.97 2.93 -0.76
N VAL A 419 4.76 2.48 0.22
CA VAL A 419 5.97 3.21 0.64
C VAL A 419 7.05 3.11 -0.43
N ALA A 420 7.20 1.96 -1.08
CA ALA A 420 8.12 1.82 -2.21
C ALA A 420 7.74 2.75 -3.37
N ASP A 421 6.46 2.76 -3.76
CA ASP A 421 5.92 3.64 -4.81
C ASP A 421 6.06 5.13 -4.44
N LEU A 422 5.78 5.49 -3.19
CA LEU A 422 5.96 6.87 -2.71
C LEU A 422 7.43 7.30 -2.75
N LEU A 423 8.37 6.40 -2.44
CA LEU A 423 9.81 6.68 -2.49
C LEU A 423 10.34 6.73 -3.93
N GLU A 424 9.85 5.85 -4.82
CA GLU A 424 10.34 5.71 -6.19
C GLU A 424 9.72 6.70 -7.18
N ASN A 425 8.42 6.98 -7.05
CA ASN A 425 7.65 7.72 -8.07
C ASN A 425 7.13 9.08 -7.61
N HIS A 426 7.19 9.39 -6.32
CA HIS A 426 6.61 10.63 -5.79
C HIS A 426 7.62 11.61 -5.18
N ILE A 427 8.86 11.19 -4.88
CA ILE A 427 9.91 12.12 -4.44
C ILE A 427 10.76 12.54 -5.63
N ASP A 428 10.13 13.28 -6.55
CA ASP A 428 10.80 13.81 -7.75
C ASP A 428 11.55 15.11 -7.43
N VAL A 429 11.24 15.75 -6.30
CA VAL A 429 11.82 17.04 -5.93
C VAL A 429 12.93 16.83 -4.91
N ALA A 430 14.17 17.15 -5.31
CA ALA A 430 15.36 17.07 -4.44
C ALA A 430 15.17 17.78 -3.08
N SER A 431 14.33 18.82 -3.02
CA SER A 431 13.99 19.53 -1.78
C SER A 431 13.15 18.69 -0.80
N GLU A 432 12.25 17.83 -1.29
CA GLU A 432 11.46 16.91 -0.48
C GLU A 432 12.33 15.76 0.06
N GLY A 433 13.24 15.25 -0.77
CA GLY A 433 14.24 14.27 -0.33
C GLY A 433 15.10 14.78 0.83
N LYS A 434 15.56 16.04 0.75
CA LYS A 434 16.30 16.70 1.86
C LYS A 434 15.46 16.79 3.14
N LYS A 435 14.17 17.17 3.03
CA LYS A 435 13.26 17.23 4.18
C LYS A 435 13.01 15.84 4.79
N LEU A 436 12.82 14.81 3.95
CA LEU A 436 12.62 13.45 4.42
C LEU A 436 13.88 12.93 5.12
N ARG A 437 15.07 13.18 4.56
CA ARG A 437 16.35 12.81 5.18
C ARG A 437 16.58 13.51 6.51
N PHE A 438 16.23 14.79 6.62
CA PHE A 438 16.30 15.50 7.90
C PHE A 438 15.36 14.88 8.94
N LYS A 439 14.11 14.59 8.55
CA LYS A 439 13.13 13.96 9.45
C LYS A 439 13.54 12.55 9.87
N THR A 440 14.04 11.73 8.96
CA THR A 440 14.52 10.38 9.29
C THR A 440 15.75 10.44 10.19
N LYS A 441 16.69 11.36 9.97
CA LYS A 441 17.81 11.61 10.90
C LYS A 441 17.34 11.99 12.30
N LEU A 442 16.46 12.97 12.40
CA LEU A 442 15.92 13.44 13.68
C LEU A 442 15.19 12.30 14.41
N LEU A 443 14.34 11.56 13.69
CA LEU A 443 13.62 10.42 14.24
C LEU A 443 14.59 9.32 14.71
N THR A 444 15.62 9.01 13.92
CA THR A 444 16.65 8.03 14.30
C THR A 444 17.37 8.45 15.57
N ALA A 445 17.77 9.72 15.68
CA ALA A 445 18.44 10.25 16.85
C ALA A 445 17.54 10.20 18.09
N LEU A 446 16.27 10.57 17.95
CA LEU A 446 15.28 10.50 19.04
C LEU A 446 15.05 9.06 19.51
N VAL A 447 14.89 8.10 18.58
CA VAL A 447 14.72 6.69 18.92
C VAL A 447 15.98 6.16 19.59
N PHE A 448 17.17 6.47 19.07
CA PHE A 448 18.42 6.06 19.68
C PHE A 448 18.60 6.61 21.11
N LEU A 449 18.30 7.89 21.32
CA LEU A 449 18.34 8.51 22.63
C LEU A 449 17.34 7.84 23.60
N LEU A 450 16.11 7.60 23.14
CA LEU A 450 15.07 6.97 23.93
C LEU A 450 15.46 5.53 24.31
N THR A 451 15.92 4.73 23.35
CA THR A 451 16.39 3.37 23.60
C THR A 451 17.55 3.36 24.58
N THR A 452 18.55 4.23 24.40
CA THR A 452 19.70 4.31 25.31
C THR A 452 19.27 4.72 26.71
N THR A 453 18.35 5.69 26.83
CA THR A 453 17.82 6.15 28.11
C THR A 453 17.05 5.04 28.82
N LEU A 454 16.17 4.33 28.11
CA LEU A 454 15.39 3.23 28.67
C LEU A 454 16.28 2.03 29.05
N SER A 455 17.29 1.71 28.24
CA SER A 455 18.26 0.67 28.56
C SER A 455 19.07 1.05 29.81
N LEU A 456 19.59 2.29 29.88
CA LEU A 456 20.32 2.76 31.06
C LEU A 456 19.43 2.78 32.30
N TRP A 457 18.18 3.23 32.17
CA TRP A 457 17.20 3.19 33.24
C TRP A 457 16.95 1.77 33.73
N GLY A 458 16.79 0.81 32.81
CA GLY A 458 16.69 -0.61 33.14
C GLY A 458 17.92 -1.09 33.92
N TRP A 459 19.13 -0.83 33.41
CA TRP A 459 20.38 -1.18 34.10
C TRP A 459 20.49 -0.56 35.50
N VAL A 460 20.15 0.72 35.65
CA VAL A 460 20.13 1.39 36.96
C VAL A 460 19.09 0.78 37.90
N GLY A 461 17.93 0.36 37.39
CA GLY A 461 16.95 -0.40 38.18
C GLY A 461 17.45 -1.78 38.61
N TYR A 462 18.27 -2.44 37.79
CA TYR A 462 18.85 -3.75 38.11
C TYR A 462 20.08 -3.68 39.02
N LEU A 463 20.83 -2.57 38.99
CA LEU A 463 22.07 -2.40 39.75
C LEU A 463 21.90 -2.67 41.27
N PRO A 464 20.87 -2.14 41.96
CA PRO A 464 20.63 -2.45 43.37
C PRO A 464 20.40 -3.94 43.66
N GLY A 465 19.83 -4.70 42.71
CA GLY A 465 19.65 -6.14 42.86
C GLY A 465 20.98 -6.91 42.80
N PHE A 466 21.91 -6.46 41.95
CA PHE A 466 23.27 -7.02 41.86
C PHE A 466 24.16 -6.62 43.04
N PHE A 467 23.98 -5.41 43.56
CA PHE A 467 24.71 -4.88 44.71
C PHE A 467 23.92 -5.00 46.02
N SER A 468 22.91 -5.87 46.06
CA SER A 468 22.14 -6.13 47.27
C SER A 468 23.09 -6.60 48.36
N ALA A 469 23.01 -5.97 49.53
CA ALA A 469 23.84 -6.28 50.69
C ALA A 469 23.83 -7.79 51.02
N TYR A 470 22.74 -8.50 50.68
CA TYR A 470 22.62 -9.95 50.82
C TYR A 470 23.78 -10.72 50.17
N TYR A 471 24.23 -10.35 48.96
CA TYR A 471 25.35 -11.04 48.29
C TYR A 471 26.70 -10.69 48.91
N LEU A 472 26.83 -9.50 49.50
CA LEU A 472 28.05 -9.07 50.18
C LEU A 472 28.14 -9.74 51.56
N THR A 473 27.04 -9.80 52.31
CA THR A 473 27.00 -10.45 53.63
C THR A 473 27.09 -11.97 53.55
N ALA A 474 26.46 -12.60 52.55
CA ALA A 474 26.60 -14.05 52.33
C ALA A 474 28.05 -14.45 51.99
N ALA A 475 28.84 -13.55 51.39
CA ALA A 475 30.26 -13.77 51.14
C ALA A 475 31.13 -13.55 52.40
N GLU A 476 30.75 -12.61 53.28
CA GLU A 476 31.51 -12.27 54.49
C GLU A 476 31.28 -13.25 55.65
N ASP A 477 30.06 -13.76 55.83
CA ASP A 477 29.72 -14.57 57.02
C ASP A 477 30.23 -16.01 56.97
N GLY A 478 30.84 -16.45 55.87
CA GLY A 478 31.34 -17.82 55.71
C GLY A 478 30.28 -18.92 55.85
N ASN A 479 29.00 -18.52 55.97
CA ASN A 479 27.89 -19.45 55.98
C ASN A 479 27.86 -20.14 54.61
N PRO A 480 27.88 -21.49 54.56
CA PRO A 480 27.72 -22.19 53.30
C PRO A 480 26.42 -21.67 52.70
N VAL A 481 26.52 -21.14 51.47
CA VAL A 481 25.34 -20.84 50.66
C VAL A 481 24.48 -22.09 50.75
N PRO A 482 23.23 -22.02 51.27
CA PRO A 482 22.43 -23.22 51.45
C PRO A 482 22.42 -23.96 50.12
N ASP A 483 22.74 -25.26 50.15
CA ASP A 483 22.88 -26.15 48.99
C ASP A 483 21.56 -26.36 48.20
N ALA A 484 20.67 -25.37 48.22
CA ALA A 484 19.48 -25.30 47.41
C ALA A 484 19.86 -24.85 45.99
N LEU A 485 20.47 -25.78 45.24
CA LEU A 485 20.47 -25.82 43.78
C LEU A 485 19.98 -27.17 43.30
#